data_AF-A0AAU5ESL5-F1
#
_entry.id   AF-A0AAU5ESL5-F1
#
_cell.length_a   1.000
_cell.length_b   1.000
_cell.length_c   1.000
_cell.angle_alpha   90.00
_cell.angle_beta   90.00
_cell.angle_gamma   90.00
#
_symmetry.space_group_name_H-M   'P 1'
#
loop_
_entity.id
_entity.type
_entity.pdbx_description
1 polymer ?
#
loop_
_entity_poly.entity_id
_entity_poly.type
_entity_poly.pdbx_seq_one_letter_code
_entity_poly.pdbx_strand_id
1 'polypeptide(L)'
;MDREEFVLVRDMVRSLATRFGVTSADEVKPSTRATAQQALDELGLTDLRRTSPPAATAQECALLAEEHGRHPLTTSLLGTVLLAPELFRLLGTDASGTTPTIALTRELRFPGGTLTDLVAWDCEGADSALCVTDDGTVTRVELGPSAPSTDLVRSVRAVPPDGPTEVVGHLTAPDRLRWQAYALVVVTAELIGAAGSLVEQSVEYARVRHQYGRPIGSFQAVQHLLADATVVAEACTSVTRYAAWCLDNEPPERALTAARVAKAEVNSSALETVYAAMQVFGGIAQTWEHVAHLYLRKVRLGSTLLATTAELLPALAVPEATR
;
A
#
# COMPACT_ATOMS: atom_id res chain seq x y z
N MET A 1 -17.71 8.73 9.86
CA MET A 1 -18.34 8.61 8.54
C MET A 1 -19.47 7.61 8.66
N ASP A 2 -20.62 7.87 8.04
CA ASP A 2 -21.64 6.83 7.91
C ASP A 2 -21.36 5.93 6.70
N ARG A 3 -22.10 4.82 6.57
CA ARG A 3 -21.86 3.84 5.51
C ARG A 3 -22.08 4.42 4.11
N GLU A 4 -23.03 5.32 3.93
CA GLU A 4 -23.36 5.89 2.62
C GLU A 4 -22.26 6.85 2.18
N GLU A 5 -21.79 7.69 3.11
CA GLU A 5 -20.65 8.59 2.92
C GLU A 5 -19.38 7.82 2.52
N PHE A 6 -19.10 6.68 3.17
CA PHE A 6 -17.94 5.86 2.80
C PHE A 6 -18.05 5.24 1.40
N VAL A 7 -19.26 4.77 1.03
CA VAL A 7 -19.49 4.24 -0.32
C VAL A 7 -19.21 5.32 -1.38
N LEU A 8 -19.61 6.57 -1.14
CA LEU A 8 -19.30 7.68 -2.03
C LEU A 8 -17.79 7.92 -2.15
N VAL A 9 -17.05 7.93 -1.03
CA VAL A 9 -15.58 8.09 -1.05
C VAL A 9 -14.91 6.98 -1.85
N ARG A 10 -15.36 5.73 -1.67
CA ARG A 10 -14.85 4.59 -2.43
C ARG A 10 -15.14 4.71 -3.92
N ASP A 11 -16.35 5.15 -4.28
CA ASP A 11 -16.74 5.37 -5.67
C ASP A 11 -15.96 6.52 -6.32
N MET A 12 -15.57 7.56 -5.55
CA MET A 12 -14.67 8.61 -5.99
C MET A 12 -13.29 8.05 -6.35
N VAL A 13 -12.71 7.17 -5.51
CA VAL A 13 -11.44 6.49 -5.82
C VAL A 13 -11.55 5.62 -7.07
N ARG A 14 -12.67 4.90 -7.24
CA ARG A 14 -12.94 4.10 -8.44
C ARG A 14 -13.07 4.95 -9.70
N SER A 15 -13.71 6.11 -9.59
CA SER A 15 -13.81 7.09 -10.69
C SER A 15 -12.44 7.66 -11.06
N LEU A 16 -11.62 7.99 -10.05
CA LEU A 16 -10.23 8.40 -10.26
C LEU A 16 -9.44 7.30 -10.96
N ALA A 17 -9.57 6.05 -10.52
CA ALA A 17 -8.93 4.88 -11.12
C ALA A 17 -9.34 4.64 -12.59
N THR A 18 -10.62 4.84 -12.91
CA THR A 18 -11.12 4.72 -14.28
C THR A 18 -10.53 5.79 -15.21
N ARG A 19 -10.29 7.00 -14.67
CA ARG A 19 -9.78 8.13 -15.44
C ARG A 19 -8.27 8.16 -15.58
N PHE A 20 -7.54 7.74 -14.54
CA PHE A 20 -6.09 7.90 -14.43
C PHE A 20 -5.32 6.58 -14.26
N GLY A 21 -6.02 5.45 -14.25
CA GLY A 21 -5.41 4.13 -14.22
C GLY A 21 -4.56 3.90 -15.47
N VAL A 22 -3.32 3.47 -15.26
CA VAL A 22 -2.37 3.21 -16.34
C VAL A 22 -2.75 1.94 -17.10
N THR A 23 -2.76 1.98 -18.43
CA THR A 23 -3.04 0.81 -19.30
C THR A 23 -1.80 0.27 -20.02
N SER A 24 -0.71 1.04 -20.00
CA SER A 24 0.61 0.63 -20.50
C SER A 24 1.69 1.36 -19.70
N ALA A 25 2.83 0.71 -19.51
CA ALA A 25 3.93 1.32 -18.78
C ALA A 25 4.53 2.56 -19.48
N ASP A 26 4.26 2.77 -20.76
CA ASP A 26 4.60 4.00 -21.50
C ASP A 26 3.81 5.23 -21.03
N GLU A 27 2.66 5.06 -20.36
CA GLU A 27 1.83 6.17 -19.86
C GLU A 27 2.37 6.75 -18.55
N VAL A 28 3.32 6.06 -17.91
CA VAL A 28 3.94 6.44 -16.64
C VAL A 28 4.96 7.57 -16.84
N LYS A 29 4.45 8.76 -17.18
CA LYS A 29 5.22 9.98 -17.46
C LYS A 29 5.02 11.02 -16.35
N PRO A 30 6.02 11.90 -16.09
CA PRO A 30 5.89 12.94 -15.05
C PRO A 30 4.62 13.79 -15.15
N SER A 31 4.21 14.18 -16.36
CA SER A 31 2.98 14.96 -16.57
C SER A 31 1.69 14.21 -16.18
N THR A 32 1.63 12.91 -16.49
CA THR A 32 0.47 12.06 -16.15
C THR A 32 0.39 11.89 -14.63
N ARG A 33 1.53 11.68 -13.98
CA ARG A 33 1.63 11.57 -12.51
C ARG A 33 1.11 12.82 -11.81
N ALA A 34 1.62 13.99 -12.21
CA ALA A 34 1.22 15.27 -11.63
C ALA A 34 -0.29 15.51 -11.77
N THR A 35 -0.86 15.19 -12.94
CA THR A 35 -2.31 15.36 -13.18
C THR A 35 -3.15 14.40 -12.33
N ALA A 36 -2.73 13.13 -12.24
CA ALA A 36 -3.42 12.13 -11.41
C ALA A 36 -3.33 12.49 -9.92
N GLN A 37 -2.17 12.97 -9.46
CA GLN A 37 -1.97 13.41 -8.07
C GLN A 37 -2.81 14.63 -7.73
N GLN A 38 -2.83 15.65 -8.60
CA GLN A 38 -3.70 16.81 -8.41
C GLN A 38 -5.17 16.39 -8.27
N ALA A 39 -5.63 15.44 -9.11
CA ALA A 39 -6.99 14.93 -9.01
C ALA A 39 -7.26 14.19 -7.69
N LEU A 40 -6.26 13.50 -7.12
CA LEU A 40 -6.36 12.89 -5.78
C LEU A 40 -6.44 13.95 -4.68
N ASP A 41 -5.62 15.00 -4.78
CA ASP A 41 -5.59 16.10 -3.79
C ASP A 41 -6.94 16.85 -3.77
N GLU A 42 -7.56 17.06 -4.94
CA GLU A 42 -8.89 17.66 -5.09
C GLU A 42 -10.02 16.84 -4.44
N LEU A 43 -9.82 15.54 -4.17
CA LEU A 43 -10.80 14.73 -3.45
C LEU A 43 -10.83 15.03 -1.94
N GLY A 44 -9.84 15.75 -1.40
CA GLY A 44 -9.83 16.16 0.01
C GLY A 44 -9.67 15.01 1.02
N LEU A 45 -9.15 13.86 0.58
CA LEU A 45 -9.14 12.64 1.39
C LEU A 45 -8.18 12.66 2.60
N THR A 46 -7.29 13.66 2.68
CA THR A 46 -6.35 13.77 3.81
C THR A 46 -7.06 13.93 5.16
N ASP A 47 -8.25 14.54 5.17
CA ASP A 47 -9.00 14.80 6.40
C ASP A 47 -9.64 13.54 7.01
N LEU A 48 -9.69 12.44 6.25
CA LEU A 48 -10.15 11.13 6.71
C LEU A 48 -9.43 10.66 7.97
N ARG A 49 -8.11 10.90 8.02
CA ARG A 49 -7.24 10.49 9.13
C ARG A 49 -6.62 11.65 9.89
N ARG A 50 -6.75 12.90 9.43
CA ARG A 50 -6.19 14.07 10.12
C ARG A 50 -6.99 14.50 11.37
N THR A 51 -8.29 14.20 11.40
CA THR A 51 -9.23 14.66 12.43
C THR A 51 -9.22 13.81 13.71
N SER A 52 -9.63 14.37 14.84
CA SER A 52 -9.81 13.64 16.11
C SER A 52 -11.20 13.91 16.71
N PRO A 53 -12.11 12.91 16.80
CA PRO A 53 -11.94 11.54 16.29
C PRO A 53 -11.79 11.51 14.76
N PRO A 54 -11.12 10.49 14.18
CA PRO A 54 -10.92 10.39 12.75
C PRO A 54 -12.25 10.24 12.01
N ALA A 55 -12.37 10.87 10.86
CA ALA A 55 -13.58 10.80 10.04
C ALA A 55 -13.80 9.38 9.48
N ALA A 56 -12.75 8.66 9.10
CA ALA A 56 -12.81 7.25 8.68
C ALA A 56 -12.10 6.32 9.66
N THR A 57 -12.62 5.11 9.82
CA THR A 57 -12.02 4.00 10.58
C THR A 57 -10.78 3.44 9.88
N ALA A 58 -9.94 2.69 10.59
CA ALA A 58 -8.81 2.00 9.97
C ALA A 58 -9.29 0.94 8.94
N GLN A 59 -10.46 0.34 9.18
CA GLN A 59 -11.10 -0.58 8.22
C GLN A 59 -11.47 0.11 6.91
N GLU A 60 -12.08 1.29 6.98
CA GLU A 60 -12.44 2.09 5.80
C GLU A 60 -11.19 2.51 5.01
N CYS A 61 -10.13 2.93 5.68
CA CYS A 61 -8.86 3.25 5.03
C CYS A 61 -8.19 2.03 4.39
N ALA A 62 -8.27 0.85 5.02
CA ALA A 62 -7.81 -0.39 4.41
C ALA A 62 -8.59 -0.72 3.13
N LEU A 63 -9.91 -0.53 3.12
CA LEU A 63 -10.74 -0.71 1.91
C LEU A 63 -10.38 0.30 0.81
N LEU A 64 -10.04 1.54 1.15
CA LEU A 64 -9.56 2.53 0.17
C LEU A 64 -8.19 2.14 -0.41
N ALA A 65 -7.27 1.65 0.43
CA ALA A 65 -5.98 1.15 -0.03
C ALA A 65 -6.13 -0.09 -0.91
N GLU A 66 -7.06 -1.01 -0.59
CA GLU A 66 -7.43 -2.15 -1.42
C GLU A 66 -7.93 -1.68 -2.79
N GLU A 67 -8.92 -0.78 -2.84
CA GLU A 67 -9.46 -0.25 -4.09
C GLU A 67 -8.42 0.53 -4.92
N HIS A 68 -7.53 1.29 -4.28
CA HIS A 68 -6.40 1.91 -4.96
C HIS A 68 -5.45 0.88 -5.58
N GLY A 69 -5.14 -0.17 -4.81
CA GLY A 69 -4.27 -1.27 -5.25
C GLY A 69 -4.82 -2.06 -6.43
N ARG A 70 -6.16 -2.12 -6.59
CA ARG A 70 -6.82 -2.78 -7.73
C ARG A 70 -6.48 -2.18 -9.09
N HIS A 71 -5.85 -1.00 -9.12
CA HIS A 71 -5.46 -0.32 -10.34
C HIS A 71 -3.99 0.13 -10.30
N PRO A 72 -3.29 0.13 -11.44
CA PRO A 72 -1.95 0.71 -11.54
C PRO A 72 -2.05 2.24 -11.55
N LEU A 73 -2.24 2.83 -10.38
CA LEU A 73 -2.31 4.27 -10.18
C LEU A 73 -0.95 4.84 -9.80
N THR A 74 -0.63 6.03 -10.35
CA THR A 74 0.61 6.75 -10.06
C THR A 74 0.49 7.76 -8.93
N THR A 75 -0.59 7.69 -8.17
CA THR A 75 -0.92 8.60 -7.08
C THR A 75 -0.36 8.12 -5.75
N SER A 76 -0.17 9.05 -4.83
CA SER A 76 0.48 8.86 -3.55
C SER A 76 -0.50 8.61 -2.38
N LEU A 77 -1.52 7.78 -2.58
CA LEU A 77 -2.58 7.59 -1.58
C LEU A 77 -2.03 7.12 -0.22
N LEU A 78 -1.10 6.17 -0.21
CA LEU A 78 -0.64 5.57 1.03
C LEU A 78 0.20 6.59 1.81
N GLY A 79 1.18 7.22 1.16
CA GLY A 79 2.07 8.20 1.76
C GLY A 79 1.36 9.48 2.23
N THR A 80 0.73 10.21 1.31
CA THR A 80 0.26 11.59 1.55
C THR A 80 -1.16 11.66 2.10
N VAL A 81 -2.01 10.65 1.86
CA VAL A 81 -3.43 10.65 2.27
C VAL A 81 -3.69 9.79 3.51
N LEU A 82 -2.99 8.66 3.65
CA LEU A 82 -3.25 7.72 4.74
C LEU A 82 -2.22 7.83 5.87
N LEU A 83 -0.94 7.63 5.57
CA LEU A 83 0.11 7.46 6.58
C LEU A 83 0.52 8.76 7.27
N ALA A 84 0.80 9.80 6.48
CA ALA A 84 1.22 11.08 7.05
C ALA A 84 0.09 11.79 7.82
N PRO A 85 -1.17 11.84 7.34
CA PRO A 85 -2.27 12.41 8.13
C PRO A 85 -2.55 11.65 9.42
N GLU A 86 -2.48 10.31 9.42
CA GLU A 86 -2.61 9.51 10.65
C GLU A 86 -1.50 9.83 11.66
N LEU A 87 -0.27 10.07 11.18
CA LEU A 87 0.87 10.43 12.02
C LEU A 87 0.64 11.77 12.73
N PHE A 88 0.19 12.80 12.00
CA PHE A 88 -0.16 14.10 12.58
C PHE A 88 -1.31 14.00 13.60
N ARG A 89 -2.33 13.19 13.30
CA ARG A 89 -3.44 12.96 14.23
C ARG A 89 -2.96 12.39 15.55
N LEU A 90 -2.04 11.42 15.51
CA LEU A 90 -1.44 10.82 16.70
C LEU A 90 -0.52 11.79 17.46
N LEU A 91 0.17 12.69 16.75
CA LEU A 91 0.96 13.75 17.37
C LEU A 91 0.11 14.88 17.98
N GLY A 92 -1.16 15.01 17.56
CA GLY A 92 -2.01 16.13 17.95
C GLY A 92 -1.55 17.48 17.38
N THR A 93 -0.81 17.46 16.26
CA THR A 93 -0.27 18.65 15.60
C THR A 93 -0.96 18.93 14.28
N ASP A 94 -1.05 20.20 13.90
CA ASP A 94 -1.61 20.61 12.61
C ASP A 94 -0.54 20.54 11.51
N ALA A 95 -0.92 20.03 10.34
CA ALA A 95 -0.10 19.94 9.14
C ALA A 95 -0.34 21.11 8.17
N SER A 96 -1.15 22.11 8.57
CA SER A 96 -1.66 23.18 7.71
C SER A 96 -0.64 23.69 6.68
N GLY A 97 -0.98 23.49 5.41
CA GLY A 97 -0.19 23.98 4.27
C GLY A 97 0.98 23.08 3.85
N THR A 98 1.15 21.90 4.47
CA THR A 98 2.15 20.90 4.06
C THR A 98 1.52 19.59 3.60
N THR A 99 2.14 18.93 2.64
CA THR A 99 1.77 17.61 2.13
C THR A 99 2.96 16.66 2.27
N PRO A 100 3.28 16.20 3.48
CA PRO A 100 4.38 15.27 3.65
C PRO A 100 4.00 13.85 3.25
N THR A 101 5.02 13.05 2.97
CA THR A 101 4.94 11.60 2.96
C THR A 101 5.79 10.99 4.07
N ILE A 102 6.12 9.69 4.00
CA ILE A 102 6.92 8.95 4.97
C ILE A 102 8.34 8.72 4.44
N ALA A 103 9.33 8.96 5.31
CA ALA A 103 10.71 8.58 5.07
C ALA A 103 10.97 7.17 5.61
N LEU A 104 11.60 6.33 4.80
CA LEU A 104 12.00 4.97 5.11
C LEU A 104 13.51 4.81 4.85
N THR A 105 14.13 3.75 5.35
CA THR A 105 15.50 3.38 4.93
C THR A 105 15.52 3.05 3.43
N ARG A 106 16.71 2.94 2.80
CA ARG A 106 16.80 2.52 1.37
C ARG A 106 16.22 1.13 1.11
N GLU A 107 16.24 0.27 2.12
CA GLU A 107 15.61 -1.06 2.12
C GLU A 107 14.09 -0.97 2.37
N LEU A 108 13.53 0.24 2.47
CA LEU A 108 12.13 0.52 2.73
C LEU A 108 11.65 -0.02 4.09
N ARG A 109 12.47 0.11 5.13
CA ARG A 109 12.12 -0.19 6.53
C ARG A 109 11.79 1.07 7.31
N PHE A 110 11.10 0.90 8.44
CA PHE A 110 11.04 1.96 9.44
C PHE A 110 12.47 2.30 9.91
N PRO A 111 12.85 3.58 9.94
CA PRO A 111 14.15 3.98 10.44
C PRO A 111 14.35 3.60 11.92
N GLY A 112 15.57 3.24 12.28
CA GLY A 112 16.00 3.15 13.68
C GLY A 112 16.32 4.53 14.25
N GLY A 113 17.40 4.66 15.01
CA GLY A 113 17.82 5.96 15.57
C GLY A 113 18.62 6.89 14.63
N THR A 114 19.01 6.44 13.44
CA THR A 114 19.84 7.22 12.50
C THR A 114 19.05 7.82 11.35
N LEU A 115 19.22 9.12 11.11
CA LEU A 115 18.60 9.86 10.00
C LEU A 115 19.46 9.86 8.73
N THR A 116 20.14 8.76 8.46
CA THR A 116 21.02 8.60 7.30
C THR A 116 20.45 7.55 6.35
N ASP A 117 20.78 7.65 5.05
CA ASP A 117 20.35 6.67 4.04
C ASP A 117 18.82 6.48 3.96
N LEU A 118 18.09 7.60 4.00
CA LEU A 118 16.64 7.63 3.89
C LEU A 118 16.16 7.89 2.46
N VAL A 119 14.95 7.42 2.17
CA VAL A 119 14.18 7.72 0.96
C VAL A 119 12.76 8.11 1.36
N ALA A 120 12.20 9.09 0.67
CA ALA A 120 10.78 9.40 0.75
C ALA A 120 10.03 8.45 -0.18
N TRP A 121 9.15 7.65 0.41
CA TRP A 121 8.41 6.60 -0.29
C TRP A 121 6.97 7.02 -0.53
N ASP A 122 6.42 6.72 -1.71
CA ASP A 122 5.08 7.16 -2.11
C ASP A 122 4.94 8.67 -1.93
N CYS A 123 5.61 9.43 -2.79
CA CYS A 123 5.90 10.85 -2.55
C CYS A 123 5.42 11.76 -3.69
N GLU A 124 4.47 11.30 -4.52
CA GLU A 124 3.94 12.11 -5.62
C GLU A 124 3.14 13.27 -5.00
N GLY A 125 3.45 14.50 -5.41
CA GLY A 125 2.86 15.71 -4.81
C GLY A 125 3.38 16.07 -3.42
N ALA A 126 4.28 15.27 -2.83
CA ALA A 126 4.81 15.56 -1.50
C ALA A 126 5.84 16.70 -1.51
N ASP A 127 5.83 17.53 -0.47
CA ASP A 127 6.79 18.63 -0.26
C ASP A 127 7.94 18.26 0.69
N SER A 128 7.69 17.31 1.57
CA SER A 128 8.58 16.86 2.64
C SER A 128 8.33 15.39 2.97
N ALA A 129 9.16 14.79 3.82
CA ALA A 129 8.90 13.47 4.37
C ALA A 129 9.05 13.47 5.89
N LEU A 130 8.31 12.57 6.55
CA LEU A 130 8.34 12.36 7.99
C LEU A 130 9.07 11.06 8.30
N CYS A 131 10.17 11.17 9.03
CA CYS A 131 10.90 10.04 9.59
C CYS A 131 10.41 9.77 11.00
N VAL A 132 10.06 8.52 11.30
CA VAL A 132 9.67 8.07 12.64
C VAL A 132 10.74 7.12 13.16
N THR A 133 11.47 7.52 14.18
CA THR A 133 12.55 6.72 14.80
C THR A 133 11.99 5.77 15.87
N ASP A 134 12.80 4.81 16.29
CA ASP A 134 12.43 3.76 17.26
C ASP A 134 12.12 4.28 18.67
N ASP A 135 12.67 5.43 19.04
CA ASP A 135 12.34 6.14 20.28
C ASP A 135 10.99 6.87 20.19
N GLY A 136 10.41 7.05 19.00
CA GLY A 136 9.15 7.75 18.76
C GLY A 136 9.29 9.19 18.28
N THR A 137 10.52 9.69 18.11
CA THR A 137 10.76 11.02 17.57
C THR A 137 10.32 11.08 16.10
N VAL A 138 9.56 12.12 15.75
CA VAL A 138 9.10 12.37 14.39
C VAL A 138 9.82 13.59 13.84
N THR A 139 10.60 13.38 12.78
CA THR A 139 11.43 14.42 12.18
C THR A 139 11.04 14.64 10.73
N ARG A 140 10.74 15.88 10.38
CA ARG A 140 10.54 16.32 9.00
C ARG A 140 11.90 16.47 8.31
N VAL A 141 11.98 15.96 7.09
CA VAL A 141 13.17 16.01 6.24
C VAL A 141 12.78 16.51 4.84
N GLU A 142 13.72 17.18 4.16
CA GLU A 142 13.53 17.64 2.79
C GLU A 142 13.61 16.51 1.76
N LEU A 143 12.98 16.75 0.61
CA LEU A 143 12.99 15.82 -0.52
C LEU A 143 14.08 16.19 -1.52
N GLY A 144 14.97 15.25 -1.79
CA GLY A 144 15.99 15.33 -2.83
C GLY A 144 15.45 14.96 -4.23
N PRO A 145 16.34 14.57 -5.16
CA PRO A 145 15.95 14.16 -6.51
C PRO A 145 15.19 12.82 -6.51
N SER A 146 14.51 12.54 -7.63
CA SER A 146 13.87 11.23 -7.87
C SER A 146 14.89 10.10 -7.75
N ALA A 147 14.48 9.03 -7.08
CA ALA A 147 15.23 7.78 -6.96
C ALA A 147 14.58 6.67 -7.80
N PRO A 148 15.36 5.70 -8.30
CA PRO A 148 14.80 4.57 -9.03
C PRO A 148 13.97 3.66 -8.12
N SER A 149 12.89 3.09 -8.67
CA SER A 149 12.01 2.14 -8.00
C SER A 149 11.68 0.97 -8.92
N THR A 150 11.52 -0.23 -8.34
CA THR A 150 11.02 -1.40 -9.09
C THR A 150 9.53 -1.26 -9.39
N ASP A 151 8.75 -0.72 -8.44
CA ASP A 151 7.35 -0.33 -8.65
C ASP A 151 7.33 0.94 -9.50
N LEU A 152 7.04 0.76 -10.79
CA LEU A 152 7.02 1.85 -11.75
C LEU A 152 5.91 2.84 -11.48
N VAL A 153 4.80 2.47 -10.85
CA VAL A 153 3.73 3.45 -10.60
C VAL A 153 3.97 4.25 -9.32
N ARG A 154 4.88 3.81 -8.45
CA ARG A 154 5.20 4.50 -7.19
C ARG A 154 6.41 5.41 -7.31
N SER A 155 6.26 6.66 -6.87
CA SER A 155 7.37 7.61 -6.81
C SER A 155 8.19 7.42 -5.53
N VAL A 156 9.51 7.57 -5.67
CA VAL A 156 10.47 7.55 -4.56
C VAL A 156 11.46 8.68 -4.79
N ARG A 157 11.81 9.43 -3.75
CA ARG A 157 12.83 10.48 -3.79
C ARG A 157 13.90 10.23 -2.74
N ALA A 158 15.14 10.58 -3.03
CA ALA A 158 16.21 10.53 -2.04
C ALA A 158 15.94 11.55 -0.93
N VAL A 159 16.37 11.28 0.29
CA VAL A 159 16.45 12.28 1.36
C VAL A 159 17.92 12.70 1.51
N PRO A 160 18.25 14.00 1.39
CA PRO A 160 19.62 14.46 1.57
C PRO A 160 20.12 14.20 3.01
N PRO A 161 21.28 13.55 3.22
CA PRO A 161 21.76 13.19 4.56
C PRO A 161 22.09 14.41 5.44
N ASP A 162 22.55 15.50 4.82
CA ASP A 162 22.90 16.76 5.48
C ASP A 162 21.82 17.84 5.25
N GLY A 163 20.61 17.43 4.86
CA GLY A 163 19.48 18.34 4.67
C GLY A 163 18.98 18.92 6.00
N PRO A 164 18.29 20.07 5.98
CA PRO A 164 17.66 20.60 7.17
C PRO A 164 16.63 19.60 7.72
N THR A 165 16.60 19.50 9.05
CA THR A 165 15.68 18.62 9.77
C THR A 165 14.92 19.43 10.82
N GLU A 166 13.66 19.06 11.05
CA GLU A 166 12.79 19.71 12.03
C GLU A 166 12.05 18.64 12.82
N VAL A 167 12.20 18.65 14.15
CA VAL A 167 11.43 17.75 15.02
C VAL A 167 9.99 18.26 15.08
N VAL A 168 9.07 17.45 14.56
CA VAL A 168 7.63 17.75 14.50
C VAL A 168 6.92 17.34 15.79
N GLY A 169 7.44 16.33 16.47
CA GLY A 169 6.91 15.87 17.75
C GLY A 169 7.45 14.51 18.17
N HIS A 170 6.79 13.91 19.16
CA HIS A 170 7.19 12.63 19.73
C HIS A 170 5.94 11.78 20.00
N LEU A 171 5.92 10.58 19.43
CA LEU A 171 4.86 9.60 19.67
C LEU A 171 5.10 8.85 20.98
N THR A 172 4.02 8.59 21.72
CA THR A 172 4.08 7.61 22.79
C THR A 172 4.35 6.22 22.22
N ALA A 173 4.88 5.30 23.04
CA ALA A 173 5.10 3.92 22.58
C ALA A 173 3.80 3.25 22.05
N PRO A 174 2.64 3.35 22.73
CA PRO A 174 1.37 2.85 22.19
C PRO A 174 0.98 3.46 20.84
N ASP A 175 1.14 4.77 20.65
CA ASP A 175 0.81 5.44 19.40
C ASP A 175 1.74 5.03 18.25
N ARG A 176 3.04 4.85 18.55
CA ARG A 176 4.02 4.33 17.59
C ARG A 176 3.66 2.91 17.13
N LEU A 177 3.30 2.02 18.06
CA LEU A 177 2.86 0.66 17.71
C LEU A 177 1.59 0.70 16.84
N ARG A 178 0.63 1.57 17.18
CA ARG A 178 -0.61 1.75 16.42
C ARG A 178 -0.34 2.28 15.00
N TRP A 179 0.53 3.28 14.84
CA TRP A 179 0.91 3.81 13.54
C TRP A 179 1.65 2.77 12.68
N GLN A 180 2.59 2.02 13.25
CA GLN A 180 3.27 0.92 12.55
C GLN A 180 2.28 -0.16 12.10
N ALA A 181 1.34 -0.54 12.97
CA ALA A 181 0.29 -1.49 12.63
C ALA A 181 -0.60 -0.97 11.49
N TYR A 182 -1.00 0.30 11.53
CA TYR A 182 -1.77 0.95 10.48
C TYR A 182 -1.02 0.94 9.15
N ALA A 183 0.28 1.26 9.17
CA ALA A 183 1.13 1.25 7.99
C ALA A 183 1.26 -0.13 7.35
N LEU A 184 1.45 -1.18 8.16
CA LEU A 184 1.44 -2.55 7.68
C LEU A 184 0.09 -2.92 7.05
N VAL A 185 -1.04 -2.55 7.67
CA VAL A 185 -2.38 -2.87 7.17
C VAL A 185 -2.67 -2.20 5.81
N VAL A 186 -2.43 -0.89 5.67
CA VAL A 186 -2.76 -0.19 4.40
C VAL A 186 -1.88 -0.65 3.23
N VAL A 187 -0.60 -0.95 3.48
CA VAL A 187 0.28 -1.58 2.47
C VAL A 187 -0.26 -2.97 2.12
N THR A 188 -0.61 -3.77 3.12
CA THR A 188 -1.12 -5.13 2.91
C THR A 188 -2.41 -5.14 2.09
N ALA A 189 -3.33 -4.21 2.40
CA ALA A 189 -4.58 -4.05 1.66
C ALA A 189 -4.34 -3.67 0.19
N GLU A 190 -3.40 -2.77 -0.09
CA GLU A 190 -3.03 -2.42 -1.47
C GLU A 190 -2.51 -3.63 -2.26
N LEU A 191 -1.68 -4.48 -1.64
CA LEU A 191 -1.14 -5.68 -2.29
C LEU A 191 -2.23 -6.69 -2.63
N ILE A 192 -3.22 -6.83 -1.76
CA ILE A 192 -4.38 -7.71 -1.99
C ILE A 192 -5.24 -7.16 -3.12
N GLY A 193 -5.51 -5.86 -3.14
CA GLY A 193 -6.21 -5.20 -4.23
C GLY A 193 -5.53 -5.47 -5.57
N ALA A 194 -4.21 -5.31 -5.61
CA ALA A 194 -3.40 -5.56 -6.81
C ALA A 194 -3.48 -7.03 -7.25
N ALA A 195 -3.23 -7.97 -6.35
CA ALA A 195 -3.23 -9.39 -6.66
C ALA A 195 -4.62 -9.90 -7.08
N GLY A 196 -5.67 -9.54 -6.34
CA GLY A 196 -7.06 -9.92 -6.63
C GLY A 196 -7.54 -9.36 -7.97
N SER A 197 -7.27 -8.09 -8.25
CA SER A 197 -7.63 -7.47 -9.53
C SER A 197 -6.96 -8.15 -10.73
N LEU A 198 -5.69 -8.54 -10.61
CA LEU A 198 -5.00 -9.24 -11.69
C LEU A 198 -5.56 -10.65 -11.91
N VAL A 199 -5.95 -11.36 -10.84
CA VAL A 199 -6.66 -12.65 -10.95
C VAL A 199 -7.98 -12.49 -11.67
N GLU A 200 -8.81 -11.53 -11.27
CA GLU A 200 -10.10 -11.26 -11.94
C GLU A 200 -9.91 -10.97 -13.44
N GLN A 201 -8.94 -10.11 -13.78
CA GLN A 201 -8.60 -9.83 -15.18
C GLN A 201 -8.14 -11.09 -15.93
N SER A 202 -7.37 -11.96 -15.28
CA SER A 202 -6.90 -13.22 -15.88
C SER A 202 -8.03 -14.23 -16.09
N VAL A 203 -9.07 -14.24 -15.23
CA VAL A 203 -10.30 -15.02 -15.43
C VAL A 203 -11.03 -14.53 -16.68
N GLU A 204 -11.21 -13.22 -16.84
CA GLU A 204 -11.85 -12.67 -18.04
C GLU A 204 -11.04 -12.97 -19.31
N TYR A 205 -9.71 -12.83 -19.24
CA TYR A 205 -8.83 -13.23 -20.35
C TYR A 205 -8.98 -14.71 -20.70
N ALA A 206 -9.05 -15.59 -19.70
CA ALA A 206 -9.18 -17.02 -19.91
C ALA A 206 -10.49 -17.42 -20.60
N ARG A 207 -11.56 -16.64 -20.42
CA ARG A 207 -12.87 -16.86 -21.07
C ARG A 207 -12.85 -16.52 -22.55
N VAL A 208 -12.08 -15.52 -22.97
CA VAL A 208 -12.10 -15.02 -24.35
C VAL A 208 -10.93 -15.52 -25.20
N ARG A 209 -9.78 -15.84 -24.58
CA ARG A 209 -8.59 -16.30 -25.29
C ARG A 209 -8.77 -17.75 -25.77
N HIS A 210 -8.59 -17.99 -27.07
CA HIS A 210 -8.71 -19.32 -27.66
C HIS A 210 -7.33 -19.93 -27.98
N GLN A 211 -7.14 -21.20 -27.61
CA GLN A 211 -6.03 -22.07 -28.03
C GLN A 211 -6.55 -23.49 -28.22
N TYR A 212 -5.95 -24.24 -29.15
CA TYR A 212 -6.38 -25.60 -29.49
C TYR A 212 -7.90 -25.70 -29.77
N GLY A 213 -8.45 -24.69 -30.44
CA GLY A 213 -9.86 -24.67 -30.87
C GLY A 213 -10.91 -24.34 -29.81
N ARG A 214 -10.52 -23.96 -28.58
CA ARG A 214 -11.47 -23.61 -27.50
C ARG A 214 -10.91 -22.53 -26.55
N PRO A 215 -11.76 -21.87 -25.72
CA PRO A 215 -11.28 -20.96 -24.68
C PRO A 215 -10.29 -21.63 -23.73
N ILE A 216 -9.23 -20.91 -23.32
CA ILE A 216 -8.21 -21.47 -22.43
C ILE A 216 -8.77 -21.78 -21.02
N GLY A 217 -9.81 -21.07 -20.59
CA GLY A 217 -10.52 -21.35 -19.33
C GLY A 217 -11.28 -22.68 -19.30
N SER A 218 -11.35 -23.41 -20.42
CA SER A 218 -11.92 -24.76 -20.48
C SER A 218 -10.93 -25.87 -20.10
N PHE A 219 -9.63 -25.58 -20.02
CA PHE A 219 -8.62 -26.55 -19.59
C PHE A 219 -8.55 -26.59 -18.06
N GLN A 220 -8.65 -27.79 -17.48
CA GLN A 220 -8.62 -27.99 -16.02
C GLN A 220 -7.38 -27.38 -15.36
N ALA A 221 -6.23 -27.42 -16.03
CA ALA A 221 -5.00 -26.79 -15.51
C ALA A 221 -5.15 -25.28 -15.29
N VAL A 222 -5.86 -24.57 -16.18
CA VAL A 222 -6.16 -23.13 -16.02
C VAL A 222 -7.22 -22.92 -14.94
N GLN A 223 -8.24 -23.78 -14.90
CA GLN A 223 -9.31 -23.70 -13.89
C GLN A 223 -8.77 -23.89 -12.47
N HIS A 224 -7.95 -24.92 -12.22
CA HIS A 224 -7.36 -25.15 -10.91
C HIS A 224 -6.42 -24.01 -10.51
N LEU A 225 -5.56 -23.56 -11.42
CA LEU A 225 -4.65 -22.44 -11.16
C LEU A 225 -5.39 -21.16 -10.73
N LEU A 226 -6.48 -20.81 -11.42
CA LEU A 226 -7.28 -19.63 -11.08
C LEU A 226 -8.15 -19.83 -9.84
N ALA A 227 -8.66 -21.03 -9.60
CA ALA A 227 -9.41 -21.35 -8.40
C ALA A 227 -8.51 -21.23 -7.15
N ASP A 228 -7.32 -21.83 -7.19
CA ASP A 228 -6.35 -21.76 -6.09
C ASP A 228 -5.92 -20.31 -5.82
N ALA A 229 -5.58 -19.55 -6.87
CA ALA A 229 -5.22 -18.14 -6.74
C ALA A 229 -6.37 -17.28 -6.16
N THR A 230 -7.61 -17.57 -6.53
CA THR A 230 -8.79 -16.88 -5.97
C THR A 230 -8.96 -17.20 -4.48
N VAL A 231 -8.81 -18.46 -4.08
CA VAL A 231 -8.90 -18.87 -2.66
C VAL A 231 -7.82 -18.18 -1.82
N VAL A 232 -6.59 -18.13 -2.33
CA VAL A 232 -5.47 -17.45 -1.67
C VAL A 232 -5.76 -15.95 -1.51
N ALA A 233 -6.23 -15.28 -2.56
CA ALA A 233 -6.59 -13.86 -2.51
C ALA A 233 -7.68 -13.57 -1.46
N GLU A 234 -8.72 -14.41 -1.36
CA GLU A 234 -9.79 -14.26 -0.36
C GLU A 234 -9.31 -14.53 1.08
N ALA A 235 -8.40 -15.48 1.27
CA ALA A 235 -7.77 -15.73 2.57
C ALA A 235 -6.95 -14.52 3.02
N CYS A 236 -6.13 -13.95 2.13
CA CYS A 236 -5.38 -12.73 2.36
C CYS A 236 -6.29 -11.53 2.69
N THR A 237 -7.39 -11.40 1.95
CA THR A 237 -8.43 -10.38 2.18
C THR A 237 -8.99 -10.50 3.60
N SER A 238 -9.32 -11.72 4.03
CA SER A 238 -9.89 -12.00 5.35
C SER A 238 -8.93 -11.63 6.49
N VAL A 239 -7.66 -12.05 6.43
CA VAL A 239 -6.68 -11.75 7.49
C VAL A 239 -6.37 -10.25 7.56
N THR A 240 -6.39 -9.55 6.42
CA THR A 240 -6.11 -8.10 6.36
C THR A 240 -7.28 -7.29 6.91
N ARG A 241 -8.52 -7.66 6.59
CA ARG A 241 -9.71 -7.03 7.17
C ARG A 241 -9.78 -7.23 8.69
N TYR A 242 -9.37 -8.40 9.19
CA TYR A 242 -9.24 -8.64 10.63
C TYR A 242 -8.17 -7.75 11.26
N ALA A 243 -6.98 -7.65 10.66
CA ALA A 243 -5.94 -6.75 11.16
C ALA A 243 -6.39 -5.28 11.17
N ALA A 244 -7.14 -4.85 10.15
CA ALA A 244 -7.73 -3.52 10.10
C ALA A 244 -8.77 -3.31 11.23
N TRP A 245 -9.61 -4.31 11.49
CA TRP A 245 -10.56 -4.27 12.61
C TRP A 245 -9.86 -4.13 13.97
N CYS A 246 -8.75 -4.85 14.19
CA CYS A 246 -7.97 -4.78 15.42
C CYS A 246 -7.41 -3.37 15.69
N LEU A 247 -7.11 -2.58 14.66
CA LEU A 247 -6.62 -1.20 14.87
C LEU A 247 -7.64 -0.31 15.58
N ASP A 248 -8.92 -0.53 15.31
CA ASP A 248 -10.02 0.24 15.89
C ASP A 248 -10.53 -0.38 17.20
N ASN A 249 -10.37 -1.71 17.40
CA ASN A 249 -11.06 -2.45 18.46
C ASN A 249 -10.14 -3.14 19.48
N GLU A 250 -8.83 -3.23 19.25
CA GLU A 250 -7.89 -3.92 20.13
C GLU A 250 -6.77 -2.99 20.65
N PRO A 251 -6.11 -3.35 21.76
CA PRO A 251 -4.92 -2.67 22.24
C PRO A 251 -3.80 -2.64 21.18
N PRO A 252 -2.93 -1.60 21.16
CA PRO A 252 -1.90 -1.44 20.14
C PRO A 252 -0.99 -2.65 19.93
N GLU A 253 -0.68 -3.40 20.99
CA GLU A 253 0.16 -4.60 20.89
C GLU A 253 -0.55 -5.71 20.09
N ARG A 254 -1.84 -5.94 20.33
CA ARG A 254 -2.63 -6.94 19.59
C ARG A 254 -2.88 -6.49 18.16
N ALA A 255 -3.17 -5.21 17.95
CA ALA A 255 -3.33 -4.64 16.61
C ALA A 255 -2.06 -4.82 15.78
N LEU A 256 -0.89 -4.55 16.37
CA LEU A 256 0.40 -4.77 15.71
C LEU A 256 0.67 -6.26 15.43
N THR A 257 0.36 -7.16 16.36
CA THR A 257 0.47 -8.60 16.11
C THR A 257 -0.40 -9.03 14.93
N ALA A 258 -1.67 -8.62 14.91
CA ALA A 258 -2.58 -8.94 13.80
C ALA A 258 -2.08 -8.37 12.46
N ALA A 259 -1.59 -7.13 12.44
CA ALA A 259 -1.01 -6.50 11.25
C ALA A 259 0.25 -7.23 10.75
N ARG A 260 1.10 -7.71 11.66
CA ARG A 260 2.29 -8.53 11.31
C ARG A 260 1.91 -9.88 10.74
N VAL A 261 0.89 -10.55 11.29
CA VAL A 261 0.35 -11.81 10.74
C VAL A 261 -0.17 -11.59 9.33
N ALA A 262 -1.03 -10.57 9.14
CA ALA A 262 -1.56 -10.24 7.82
C ALA A 262 -0.45 -9.94 6.81
N LYS A 263 0.52 -9.11 7.20
CA LYS A 263 1.67 -8.77 6.34
C LYS A 263 2.50 -9.99 5.98
N ALA A 264 2.81 -10.86 6.94
CA ALA A 264 3.63 -12.06 6.73
C ALA A 264 2.97 -13.04 5.75
N GLU A 265 1.66 -13.23 5.87
CA GLU A 265 0.86 -14.06 4.96
C GLU A 265 0.83 -13.46 3.55
N VAL A 266 0.46 -12.18 3.45
CA VAL A 266 0.25 -11.50 2.16
C VAL A 266 1.53 -11.32 1.38
N ASN A 267 2.67 -11.12 2.05
CA ASN A 267 3.98 -10.99 1.40
C ASN A 267 4.27 -12.14 0.42
N SER A 268 3.97 -13.38 0.81
CA SER A 268 4.17 -14.56 -0.04
C SER A 268 2.97 -14.78 -0.94
N SER A 269 1.77 -14.80 -0.35
CA SER A 269 0.54 -15.23 -0.99
C SER A 269 0.10 -14.29 -2.13
N ALA A 270 0.25 -12.97 -1.98
CA ALA A 270 -0.06 -12.03 -3.06
C ALA A 270 0.89 -12.20 -4.26
N LEU A 271 2.17 -12.52 -4.01
CA LEU A 271 3.14 -12.72 -5.07
C LEU A 271 2.86 -14.00 -5.88
N GLU A 272 2.53 -15.10 -5.19
CA GLU A 272 2.10 -16.35 -5.83
C GLU A 272 0.84 -16.15 -6.68
N THR A 273 -0.13 -15.42 -6.13
CA THR A 273 -1.38 -15.05 -6.80
C THR A 273 -1.12 -14.26 -8.09
N VAL A 274 -0.22 -13.28 -8.06
CA VAL A 274 0.17 -12.52 -9.25
C VAL A 274 0.89 -13.39 -10.27
N TYR A 275 1.79 -14.27 -9.85
CA TYR A 275 2.47 -15.19 -10.78
C TYR A 275 1.48 -16.14 -11.47
N ALA A 276 0.49 -16.67 -10.73
CA ALA A 276 -0.56 -17.50 -11.30
C ALA A 276 -1.36 -16.74 -12.38
N ALA A 277 -1.76 -15.49 -12.10
CA ALA A 277 -2.46 -14.66 -13.08
C ALA A 277 -1.58 -14.35 -14.31
N MET A 278 -0.30 -14.00 -14.11
CA MET A 278 0.64 -13.77 -15.22
C MET A 278 0.83 -15.00 -16.11
N GLN A 279 0.86 -16.19 -15.52
CA GLN A 279 0.95 -17.45 -16.27
C GLN A 279 -0.23 -17.65 -17.22
N VAL A 280 -1.44 -17.23 -16.82
CA VAL A 280 -2.66 -17.31 -17.65
C VAL A 280 -2.60 -16.35 -18.84
N PHE A 281 -2.08 -15.14 -18.66
CA PHE A 281 -1.82 -14.21 -19.76
C PHE A 281 -0.72 -14.70 -20.71
N GLY A 282 0.25 -15.48 -20.21
CA GLY A 282 1.37 -16.00 -20.97
C GLY A 282 2.36 -14.88 -21.36
N GLY A 283 2.93 -14.97 -22.57
CA GLY A 283 4.00 -14.07 -23.01
C GLY A 283 3.65 -12.58 -22.97
N ILE A 284 2.38 -12.21 -23.20
CA ILE A 284 1.96 -10.80 -23.21
C ILE A 284 2.11 -10.13 -21.85
N ALA A 285 2.02 -10.87 -20.74
CA ALA A 285 2.22 -10.30 -19.40
C ALA A 285 3.65 -9.84 -19.13
N GLN A 286 4.62 -10.22 -19.99
CA GLN A 286 6.02 -9.83 -19.89
C GLN A 286 6.39 -8.68 -20.83
N THR A 287 5.49 -8.22 -21.70
CA THR A 287 5.75 -7.11 -22.62
C THR A 287 5.32 -5.78 -22.01
N TRP A 288 5.85 -4.68 -22.53
CA TRP A 288 5.46 -3.32 -22.13
C TRP A 288 4.02 -2.95 -22.54
N GLU A 289 3.39 -3.77 -23.39
CA GLU A 289 2.04 -3.55 -23.94
C GLU A 289 0.93 -3.97 -22.96
N HIS A 290 1.26 -4.66 -21.87
CA HIS A 290 0.29 -5.15 -20.90
C HIS A 290 0.64 -4.75 -19.47
N VAL A 291 -0.33 -4.26 -18.72
CA VAL A 291 -0.17 -3.80 -17.33
C VAL A 291 0.23 -4.89 -16.32
N ALA A 292 0.23 -6.17 -16.70
CA ALA A 292 0.36 -7.27 -15.73
C ALA A 292 1.69 -7.21 -14.97
N HIS A 293 2.76 -6.80 -15.67
CA HIS A 293 4.06 -6.61 -15.04
C HIS A 293 4.09 -5.42 -14.05
N LEU A 294 3.18 -4.44 -14.16
CA LEU A 294 3.07 -3.35 -13.19
C LEU A 294 2.53 -3.87 -11.85
N TYR A 295 1.51 -4.75 -11.89
CA TYR A 295 1.01 -5.45 -10.70
C TYR A 295 2.11 -6.31 -10.06
N LEU A 296 2.86 -7.09 -10.86
CA LEU A 296 4.00 -7.86 -10.35
C LEU A 296 5.04 -6.97 -9.66
N ARG A 297 5.42 -5.86 -10.29
CA ARG A 297 6.42 -4.95 -9.73
C ARG A 297 5.96 -4.34 -8.41
N LYS A 298 4.70 -3.90 -8.34
CA LYS A 298 4.06 -3.40 -7.11
C LYS A 298 4.07 -4.47 -6.02
N VAL A 299 3.55 -5.66 -6.31
CA VAL A 299 3.45 -6.74 -5.32
C VAL A 299 4.81 -7.24 -4.89
N ARG A 300 5.78 -7.34 -5.81
CA ARG A 300 7.15 -7.75 -5.51
C ARG A 300 7.84 -6.78 -4.56
N LEU A 301 7.81 -5.48 -4.85
CA LEU A 301 8.41 -4.48 -3.95
C LEU A 301 7.63 -4.38 -2.64
N GLY A 302 6.30 -4.40 -2.72
CA GLY A 302 5.43 -4.35 -1.56
C GLY A 302 5.60 -5.53 -0.61
N SER A 303 5.90 -6.74 -1.10
CA SER A 303 6.19 -7.92 -0.27
C SER A 303 7.41 -7.76 0.64
N THR A 304 8.29 -6.80 0.33
CA THR A 304 9.47 -6.49 1.15
C THR A 304 9.33 -5.16 1.88
N LEU A 305 8.38 -4.31 1.51
CA LEU A 305 8.16 -2.99 2.09
C LEU A 305 7.72 -3.10 3.56
N LEU A 306 8.31 -2.25 4.41
CA LEU A 306 8.19 -2.15 5.87
C LEU A 306 8.72 -3.36 6.65
N ALA A 307 8.41 -4.57 6.22
CA ALA A 307 8.94 -5.81 6.76
C ALA A 307 8.75 -6.99 5.79
N THR A 308 9.77 -7.83 5.71
CA THR A 308 9.73 -9.14 5.05
C THR A 308 9.16 -10.20 5.99
N THR A 309 8.64 -11.30 5.43
CA THR A 309 8.15 -12.44 6.22
C THR A 309 9.23 -12.98 7.17
N ALA A 310 10.49 -13.05 6.72
CA ALA A 310 11.60 -13.51 7.55
C ALA A 310 11.87 -12.64 8.78
N GLU A 311 11.66 -11.32 8.69
CA GLU A 311 11.78 -10.41 9.83
C GLU A 311 10.56 -10.49 10.77
N LEU A 312 9.38 -10.83 10.24
CA LEU A 312 8.13 -10.90 11.00
C LEU A 312 7.98 -12.19 11.80
N LEU A 313 8.40 -13.33 11.23
CA LEU A 313 8.22 -14.65 11.86
C LEU A 313 8.86 -14.77 13.25
N PRO A 314 10.10 -14.31 13.51
CA PRO A 314 10.69 -14.36 14.85
C PRO A 314 9.87 -13.59 15.89
N ALA A 315 9.32 -12.44 15.51
CA ALA A 315 8.49 -11.63 16.41
C ALA A 315 7.14 -12.29 16.69
N LEU A 316 6.57 -13.00 15.72
CA LEU A 316 5.32 -13.76 15.85
C LEU A 316 5.50 -15.09 16.59
N ALA A 317 6.71 -15.67 16.57
CA ALA A 317 7.03 -16.92 17.25
C ALA A 317 7.24 -16.73 18.76
N VAL A 318 7.42 -15.50 19.24
CA VAL A 318 7.43 -15.21 20.68
C VAL A 318 6.06 -15.60 21.24
N PRO A 319 5.99 -16.55 22.19
CA PRO A 319 4.71 -16.96 22.76
C PRO A 319 4.00 -15.73 23.30
N GLU A 320 2.71 -15.59 23.01
CA GLU A 320 1.87 -14.69 23.80
C GLU A 320 1.98 -15.20 25.24
N ALA A 321 2.73 -14.47 26.07
CA ALA A 321 2.73 -14.72 27.50
C ALA A 321 1.26 -14.74 27.91
N THR A 322 0.83 -15.88 28.43
CA THR A 322 -0.56 -16.19 28.76
C THR A 322 -1.11 -15.02 29.57
N ARG A 323 -1.94 -14.20 28.92
CA ARG A 323 -2.52 -12.98 29.51
C ARG A 323 -3.46 -13.33 30.65
#